data_AF-A0A8J2PH84-F1
#
_entry.id   AF-A0A8J2PH84-F1
#
_cell.length_a   1.000
_cell.length_b   1.000
_cell.length_c   1.000
_cell.angle_alpha   90.00
_cell.angle_beta   90.00
_cell.angle_gamma   90.00
#
_symmetry.space_group_name_H-M   'P 1'
#
loop_
_entity.id
_entity.type
_entity.pdbx_description
1 polymer ?
#
loop_
_entity_poly.entity_id
_entity_poly.type
_entity_poly.pdbx_seq_one_letter_code
_entity_poly.pdbx_strand_id
1 'polypeptide(L)'
;MQCTGEAEYTNDIHPQLGELSAAFVITKVANAMLDKVDPSEALKMPGVVTFVDVKDIPGENNFMVTADQAGPDVIFVKDKITYAGQPVGVVVAESRSIALKAA
;
A
#
# COMPACT_ATOMS: atom_id res chain seq x y z
N MET A 1 10.65 -18.53 -25.47
CA MET A 1 9.87 -17.62 -24.61
C MET A 1 10.22 -17.75 -23.13
N GLN A 2 9.70 -18.73 -22.36
CA GLN A 2 9.99 -18.77 -20.91
C GLN A 2 11.47 -19.03 -20.60
N CYS A 3 12.07 -20.09 -21.16
CA CYS A 3 13.48 -20.44 -20.89
C CYS A 3 14.51 -19.46 -21.48
N THR A 4 14.06 -18.54 -22.35
CA THR A 4 14.88 -17.54 -23.03
C THR A 4 14.73 -16.15 -22.42
N GLY A 5 13.81 -15.95 -21.45
CA GLY A 5 13.54 -14.64 -20.85
C GLY A 5 12.72 -13.69 -21.72
N GLU A 6 12.10 -14.18 -22.80
CA GLU A 6 11.29 -13.36 -23.71
C GLU A 6 9.82 -13.30 -23.30
N ALA A 7 9.41 -14.09 -22.31
CA ALA A 7 8.07 -13.99 -21.74
C ALA A 7 8.01 -12.73 -20.88
N GLU A 8 7.14 -11.79 -21.25
CA GLU A 8 6.92 -10.55 -20.51
C GLU A 8 5.97 -10.80 -19.33
N TYR A 9 6.42 -10.47 -18.12
CA TYR A 9 5.60 -10.43 -16.91
C TYR A 9 5.32 -8.98 -16.51
N THR A 10 4.45 -8.77 -15.52
CA THR A 10 3.97 -7.43 -15.14
C THR A 10 5.09 -6.44 -14.82
N ASN A 11 6.19 -6.89 -14.21
CA ASN A 11 7.31 -6.02 -13.86
C ASN A 11 8.37 -5.90 -14.98
N ASP A 12 8.18 -6.59 -16.11
CA ASP A 12 9.01 -6.45 -17.30
C ASP A 12 8.46 -5.38 -18.25
N ILE A 13 7.17 -5.06 -18.12
CA ILE A 13 6.52 -3.96 -18.84
C ILE A 13 7.26 -2.66 -18.53
N HIS A 14 7.69 -1.96 -19.57
CA HIS A 14 8.43 -0.71 -19.42
C HIS A 14 7.58 0.37 -18.73
N PRO A 15 8.17 1.13 -17.78
CA PRO A 15 7.47 2.22 -17.13
C PRO A 15 6.98 3.26 -18.13
N GLN A 16 5.77 3.76 -17.91
CA GLN A 16 5.19 4.81 -18.73
C GLN A 16 5.65 6.20 -18.28
N LEU A 17 5.61 7.18 -19.18
CA LEU A 17 5.92 8.56 -18.82
C LEU A 17 4.91 9.07 -17.77
N GLY A 18 5.42 9.53 -16.63
CA GLY A 18 4.61 9.99 -15.51
C GLY A 18 4.06 8.88 -14.61
N GLU A 19 4.49 7.63 -14.81
CA GLU A 19 4.18 6.53 -13.89
C GLU A 19 4.76 6.80 -12.50
N LEU A 20 3.98 6.49 -11.46
CA LEU A 20 4.38 6.60 -10.07
C LEU A 20 4.56 5.21 -9.47
N SER A 21 5.42 5.11 -8.48
CA SER A 21 5.63 3.89 -7.69
C SER A 21 4.95 4.00 -6.33
N ALA A 22 4.46 2.88 -5.83
CA ALA A 22 3.76 2.78 -4.56
C ALA A 22 4.48 1.79 -3.62
N ALA A 23 4.47 2.09 -2.31
CA ALA A 23 4.94 1.20 -1.26
C ALA A 23 3.96 1.18 -0.08
N PHE A 24 3.64 -0.01 0.42
CA PHE A 24 2.78 -0.16 1.60
C PHE A 24 3.49 0.28 2.87
N VAL A 25 2.77 1.03 3.71
CA VAL A 25 3.11 1.24 5.12
C VAL A 25 2.40 0.16 5.91
N ILE A 26 3.15 -0.68 6.62
CA ILE A 26 2.63 -1.88 7.27
C ILE A 26 2.83 -1.86 8.79
N THR A 27 1.94 -2.53 9.51
CA THR A 27 2.06 -2.70 10.96
C THR A 27 3.26 -3.59 11.32
N LYS A 28 3.93 -3.29 12.43
CA LYS A 28 5.05 -4.11 12.94
C LYS A 28 4.61 -5.14 13.99
N VAL A 29 3.38 -5.01 14.48
CA VAL A 29 2.82 -5.81 15.57
C VAL A 29 1.44 -6.33 15.19
N ALA A 30 1.00 -7.40 15.86
CA ALA A 30 -0.34 -7.94 15.75
C ALA A 30 -1.19 -7.58 16.98
N ASN A 31 -2.51 -7.74 16.87
CA ASN A 31 -3.48 -7.61 17.97
C ASN A 31 -3.32 -6.33 18.81
N ALA A 32 -3.27 -5.18 18.14
CA ALA A 32 -3.13 -3.86 18.75
C ALA A 32 -4.20 -2.90 18.24
N MET A 33 -4.37 -1.76 18.90
CA MET A 33 -5.20 -0.66 18.40
C MET A 33 -4.30 0.39 17.74
N LEU A 34 -4.71 0.85 16.56
CA LEU A 34 -4.11 1.96 15.85
C LEU A 34 -4.62 3.26 16.45
N ASP A 35 -3.73 4.03 17.06
CA ASP A 35 -4.08 5.31 17.68
C ASP A 35 -4.08 6.44 16.65
N LYS A 36 -2.92 6.70 16.02
CA LYS A 36 -2.76 7.77 15.03
C LYS A 36 -1.80 7.37 13.92
N VAL A 37 -2.10 7.80 12.69
CA VAL A 37 -1.20 7.78 11.54
C VAL A 37 -0.84 9.22 11.18
N ASP A 38 0.44 9.50 10.97
CA ASP A 38 0.95 10.83 10.63
C ASP A 38 1.97 10.74 9.48
N PRO A 39 1.54 11.00 8.23
CA PRO A 39 2.41 10.90 7.06
C PRO A 39 3.24 12.16 6.81
N SER A 40 3.21 13.15 7.71
CA SER A 40 3.77 14.49 7.45
C SER A 40 5.25 14.50 7.08
N GLU A 41 6.07 13.62 7.68
CA GLU A 41 7.49 13.53 7.35
C GLU A 41 7.73 12.87 6.00
N ALA A 42 6.97 11.82 5.66
CA ALA A 42 7.04 11.16 4.35
C ALA A 42 6.66 12.15 3.24
N LEU A 43 5.60 12.94 3.45
CA LEU A 43 5.13 13.95 2.48
C LEU A 43 6.13 15.10 2.25
N LYS A 44 7.08 15.32 3.16
CA LYS A 44 8.16 16.31 2.98
C LYS A 44 9.33 15.77 2.16
N MET A 45 9.40 14.45 1.95
CA MET A 45 10.52 13.86 1.20
C MET A 45 10.42 14.22 -0.29
N PRO A 46 11.51 14.71 -0.92
CA PRO A 46 11.51 15.01 -2.34
C PRO A 46 11.13 13.79 -3.19
N GLY A 47 10.23 14.01 -4.15
CA GLY A 47 9.70 12.97 -5.03
C GLY A 47 8.56 12.13 -4.44
N VAL A 48 8.16 12.35 -3.18
CA VAL A 48 6.90 11.81 -2.66
C VAL A 48 5.74 12.66 -3.17
N VAL A 49 4.73 12.00 -3.73
CA VAL A 49 3.56 12.64 -4.34
C VAL A 49 2.41 12.71 -3.36
N THR A 50 2.10 11.59 -2.69
CA THR A 50 1.01 11.55 -1.71
C THR A 50 1.11 10.32 -0.79
N PHE A 51 0.27 10.30 0.25
CA PHE A 51 -0.01 9.14 1.08
C PHE A 51 -1.52 8.85 1.00
N VAL A 52 -1.88 7.59 0.77
CA VAL A 52 -3.25 7.12 0.64
C VAL A 52 -3.58 6.21 1.83
N ASP A 53 -4.67 6.49 2.54
CA ASP A 53 -5.14 5.68 3.67
C ASP A 53 -6.62 5.31 3.56
N VAL A 54 -7.18 4.75 4.65
CA VAL A 54 -8.59 4.36 4.74
C VAL A 54 -9.58 5.49 4.39
N LYS A 55 -9.20 6.75 4.58
CA LYS A 55 -10.05 7.92 4.32
C LYS A 55 -10.19 8.23 2.83
N ASP A 56 -9.27 7.72 2.01
CA ASP A 56 -9.23 7.95 0.57
C ASP A 56 -9.99 6.88 -0.22
N ILE A 57 -10.54 5.87 0.45
CA ILE A 57 -11.34 4.81 -0.19
C ILE A 57 -12.76 5.38 -0.46
N PRO A 58 -13.17 5.54 -1.73
CA PRO A 58 -14.49 6.10 -2.06
C PRO A 58 -15.65 5.12 -1.79
N GLY A 59 -15.35 3.84 -1.60
CA GLY A 59 -16.31 2.77 -1.34
C GLY A 59 -16.10 2.10 0.02
N GLU A 60 -16.39 0.80 0.08
CA GLU A 60 -16.17 0.02 1.29
C GLU A 60 -14.69 -0.35 1.46
N ASN A 61 -14.17 -0.19 2.68
CA ASN A 61 -12.83 -0.65 3.04
C ASN A 61 -12.82 -2.17 3.28
N ASN A 62 -13.09 -2.93 2.23
CA ASN A 62 -13.13 -4.39 2.22
C ASN A 62 -12.82 -4.89 0.80
N PHE A 63 -11.88 -5.82 0.66
CA PHE A 63 -11.54 -6.39 -0.65
C PHE A 63 -12.15 -7.77 -0.90
N MET A 64 -12.88 -8.32 0.07
CA MET A 64 -13.55 -9.61 -0.08
C MET A 64 -14.80 -9.48 -0.97
N VAL A 65 -14.88 -10.31 -2.01
CA VAL A 65 -16.02 -10.36 -2.96
C VAL A 65 -17.28 -10.93 -2.33
N THR A 66 -17.13 -11.81 -1.34
CA THR A 66 -18.23 -12.38 -0.56
C THR A 66 -17.94 -12.18 0.91
N ALA A 67 -18.88 -11.59 1.65
CA ALA A 67 -18.82 -11.58 3.11
C ALA A 67 -18.98 -13.03 3.59
N ASP A 68 -17.87 -13.69 3.89
CA ASP A 68 -17.89 -14.97 4.57
C ASP A 68 -18.15 -14.75 6.08
N GLN A 69 -18.21 -15.83 6.85
CA GLN A 69 -18.46 -15.74 8.28
C GLN A 69 -17.26 -15.20 9.08
N ALA A 70 -16.11 -14.92 8.44
CA ALA A 70 -14.91 -14.43 9.10
C ALA A 70 -14.88 -12.90 9.25
N GLY A 71 -15.84 -12.19 8.64
CA GLY A 71 -15.92 -10.73 8.66
C GLY A 71 -15.12 -10.08 7.51
N PRO A 72 -15.17 -8.75 7.39
CA PRO A 72 -14.51 -8.05 6.29
C PRO A 72 -12.99 -8.10 6.41
N ASP A 73 -12.29 -8.41 5.31
CA ASP A 73 -10.85 -8.25 5.22
C ASP A 73 -10.54 -6.87 4.65
N VAL A 74 -10.01 -6.00 5.51
CA VAL A 74 -9.89 -4.57 5.25
C VAL A 74 -8.68 -4.29 4.34
N ILE A 75 -8.81 -3.30 3.46
CA ILE A 75 -7.72 -2.85 2.60
C ILE A 75 -6.67 -2.11 3.44
N PHE A 76 -7.12 -1.17 4.28
CA PHE A 76 -6.28 -0.44 5.24
C PHE A 76 -6.82 -0.56 6.66
N VAL A 77 -5.93 -0.68 7.64
CA VAL A 77 -6.30 -0.67 9.06
C VAL A 77 -6.96 0.67 9.42
N LYS A 78 -8.13 0.58 10.04
CA LYS A 78 -8.81 1.74 10.62
C LYS A 78 -8.53 1.88 12.12
N ASP A 79 -8.94 0.87 12.90
CA ASP A 79 -8.89 0.92 14.37
C ASP A 79 -8.10 -0.25 14.96
N LYS A 80 -8.43 -1.49 14.57
CA LYS A 80 -7.82 -2.70 15.13
C LYS A 80 -6.88 -3.38 14.15
N ILE A 81 -5.65 -3.62 14.59
CA ILE A 81 -4.65 -4.42 13.90
C ILE A 81 -4.84 -5.88 14.29
N THR A 82 -5.05 -6.75 13.32
CA THR A 82 -5.30 -8.19 13.55
C THR A 82 -4.04 -9.03 13.37
N TYR A 83 -3.14 -8.62 12.47
CA TYR A 83 -1.87 -9.32 12.21
C TYR A 83 -0.71 -8.34 11.95
N ALA A 84 0.52 -8.84 12.11
CA ALA A 84 1.73 -8.09 11.78
C ALA A 84 1.92 -8.05 10.26
N GLY A 85 2.28 -6.89 9.72
CA GLY A 85 2.36 -6.65 8.29
C GLY A 85 1.06 -6.17 7.66
N GLN A 86 0.02 -5.89 8.45
CA GLN A 86 -1.25 -5.40 7.95
C GLN A 86 -1.09 -3.98 7.36
N PRO A 87 -1.65 -3.67 6.17
CA PRO A 87 -1.48 -2.36 5.55
C PRO A 87 -2.21 -1.25 6.32
N VAL A 88 -1.52 -0.15 6.60
CA VAL A 88 -2.08 1.08 7.17
C VAL A 88 -2.40 2.10 6.08
N GLY A 89 -1.61 2.10 5.01
CA GLY A 89 -1.76 2.99 3.87
C GLY A 89 -0.67 2.71 2.84
N VAL A 90 -0.57 3.58 1.84
CA VAL A 90 0.41 3.49 0.76
C VAL A 90 1.06 4.85 0.54
N VAL A 91 2.39 4.88 0.49
CA VAL A 91 3.12 6.05 -0.02
C VAL A 91 3.26 5.93 -1.53
N VAL A 92 2.94 7.00 -2.24
CA VAL A 92 3.09 7.11 -3.70
C VAL A 92 4.19 8.13 -4.01
N ALA A 93 5.14 7.76 -4.87
CA ALA A 93 6.30 8.57 -5.19
C ALA A 93 6.73 8.42 -6.66
N GLU A 94 7.58 9.32 -7.14
CA GLU A 94 8.13 9.35 -8.51
C GLU A 94 9.02 8.14 -8.83
N SER A 95 9.51 7.42 -7.83
CA SER A 95 10.28 6.19 -8.04
C SER A 95 10.12 5.19 -6.90
N ARG A 96 10.33 3.91 -7.20
CA ARG A 96 10.23 2.80 -6.25
C ARG A 96 11.14 2.97 -5.03
N SER A 97 12.37 3.46 -5.24
CA SER A 97 13.33 3.66 -4.15
C SER A 97 12.88 4.75 -3.19
N ILE A 98 12.26 5.83 -3.70
CA ILE A 98 11.72 6.91 -2.87
C ILE A 98 10.49 6.41 -2.10
N ALA A 99 9.56 5.71 -2.77
CA ALA A 99 8.37 5.14 -2.12
C ALA A 99 8.76 4.21 -0.96
N LEU A 100 9.71 3.29 -1.19
CA LEU A 100 10.18 2.35 -0.16
C LEU A 100 10.95 3.02 0.98
N LYS A 101 11.64 4.14 0.72
CA LYS A 101 12.37 4.87 1.76
C LYS A 101 11.42 5.70 2.63
N ALA A 102 10.33 6.18 2.06
CA ALA A 102 9.34 7.02 2.72
C ALA A 102 8.28 6.23 3.50
N ALA A 103 8.03 4.97 3.13
CA ALA A 103 7.12 4.05 3.81
C ALA A 103 7.74 3.43 5.08
#